data_AF-A0A9E5XVI0-F1
#
_entry.id   AF-A0A9E5XVI0-F1
#
_cell.length_a   1.000
_cell.length_b   1.000
_cell.length_c   1.000
_cell.angle_alpha   90.00
_cell.angle_beta   90.00
_cell.angle_gamma   90.00
#
_symmetry.space_group_name_H-M   'P 1'
#
loop_
_entity.id
_entity.type
_entity.pdbx_description
1 polymer ?
#
loop_
_entity_poly.entity_id
_entity_poly.type
_entity_poly.pdbx_seq_one_letter_code
_entity_poly.pdbx_strand_id
1 'polypeptide(L)'
;MNHRVTIWKTTSEEEAFLLKSFLESRGISVFVKGQGTDSIFPDLPFSRLEVQVPSSEVEKAKALADDFFNWETVCLCESTEEALALKEFLESQGLKVYVDLPEDGEETGEDELPMRDVIGENIPVQVPAREAGKAREWIRLFFKSED
;
A
#
# COMPACT_ATOMS: atom_id res chain seq x y z
N MET A 1 -13.70 -16.45 -27.98
CA MET A 1 -14.17 -15.20 -27.33
C MET A 1 -13.23 -14.91 -26.17
N ASN A 2 -12.49 -13.80 -26.21
CA ASN A 2 -11.58 -13.42 -25.11
C ASN A 2 -12.41 -12.81 -23.97
N HIS A 3 -12.94 -13.67 -23.10
CA HIS A 3 -13.66 -13.23 -21.90
C HIS A 3 -12.67 -12.59 -20.92
N ARG A 4 -12.90 -11.32 -20.60
CA ARG A 4 -12.16 -10.57 -19.59
C ARG A 4 -13.04 -10.39 -18.38
N VAL A 5 -12.44 -10.45 -17.20
CA VAL A 5 -13.15 -10.34 -15.93
C VAL A 5 -12.45 -9.29 -15.09
N THR A 6 -13.24 -8.40 -14.48
CA THR A 6 -12.74 -7.40 -13.55
C THR A 6 -12.37 -8.06 -12.22
N ILE A 7 -11.14 -7.85 -11.77
CA ILE A 7 -10.61 -8.38 -10.50
C ILE A 7 -10.45 -7.30 -9.43
N TRP A 8 -10.27 -6.05 -9.83
CA TRP A 8 -10.10 -4.92 -8.91
C TRP A 8 -10.72 -3.65 -9.48
N LYS A 9 -11.16 -2.76 -8.58
CA LYS A 9 -11.69 -1.44 -8.94
C LYS A 9 -11.09 -0.40 -7.99
N THR A 10 -10.45 0.63 -8.52
CA THR A 10 -9.88 1.74 -7.75
C THR A 10 -10.23 3.06 -8.43
N THR A 11 -10.16 4.16 -7.67
CA THR A 11 -10.22 5.54 -8.17
C THR A 11 -8.81 6.15 -8.31
N SER A 12 -7.78 5.51 -7.75
CA SER A 12 -6.40 5.92 -7.88
C SER A 12 -5.77 5.34 -9.14
N GLU A 13 -5.30 6.22 -10.02
CA GLU A 13 -4.56 5.84 -11.22
C GLU A 13 -3.27 5.09 -10.85
N GLU A 14 -2.54 5.60 -9.85
CA GLU A 14 -1.31 4.98 -9.37
C GLU A 14 -1.53 3.55 -8.90
N GLU A 15 -2.56 3.29 -8.09
CA GLU A 15 -2.88 1.93 -7.64
C GLU A 15 -3.20 0.98 -8.80
N ALA A 16 -3.97 1.45 -9.79
CA ALA A 16 -4.34 0.64 -10.96
C ALA A 16 -3.11 0.29 -11.82
N PHE A 17 -2.22 1.26 -12.06
CA PHE A 17 -0.99 1.04 -12.83
C PHE A 17 0.03 0.19 -12.07
N LEU A 18 0.13 0.36 -10.76
CA LEU A 18 0.98 -0.47 -9.91
C LEU A 18 0.51 -1.93 -9.92
N LEU A 19 -0.79 -2.16 -9.74
CA LEU A 19 -1.36 -3.51 -9.80
C LEU A 19 -1.19 -4.13 -11.20
N LYS A 20 -1.39 -3.32 -12.25
CA LYS A 20 -1.15 -3.74 -13.64
C LYS A 20 0.30 -4.20 -13.84
N SER A 21 1.27 -3.35 -13.50
CA SER A 21 2.70 -3.64 -13.65
C SER A 21 3.11 -4.88 -12.87
N PHE A 22 2.61 -5.02 -11.64
CA PHE A 22 2.86 -6.18 -10.78
C PHE A 22 2.36 -7.50 -11.38
N LEU A 23 1.13 -7.50 -11.90
CA LEU A 23 0.54 -8.68 -12.54
C LEU A 23 1.23 -9.00 -13.87
N GLU A 24 1.55 -7.99 -14.68
CA GLU A 24 2.29 -8.17 -15.94
C GLU A 24 3.70 -8.72 -15.73
N SER A 25 4.40 -8.26 -14.68
CA SER A 25 5.71 -8.81 -14.27
C SER A 25 5.63 -10.30 -13.92
N ARG A 26 4.46 -10.78 -13.50
CA ARG A 26 4.17 -12.20 -13.22
C ARG A 26 3.58 -12.95 -14.42
N GLY A 27 3.61 -12.34 -15.61
CA GLY A 27 3.17 -12.94 -16.87
C GLY A 27 1.66 -12.88 -17.10
N ILE A 28 0.91 -12.09 -16.33
CA ILE A 28 -0.54 -11.97 -16.47
C ILE A 28 -0.85 -10.75 -17.32
N SER A 29 -1.56 -10.94 -18.43
CA SER A 29 -2.02 -9.82 -19.26
C SER A 29 -3.13 -9.05 -18.55
N VAL A 30 -2.86 -7.78 -18.23
CA VAL A 30 -3.81 -6.91 -17.54
C VAL A 30 -4.31 -5.79 -18.46
N PHE A 31 -5.61 -5.54 -18.39
CA PHE A 31 -6.29 -4.47 -19.10
C PHE A 31 -6.93 -3.54 -18.09
N VAL A 32 -6.44 -2.30 -17.99
CA VAL A 32 -7.08 -1.26 -17.19
C VAL A 32 -8.11 -0.58 -18.06
N LYS A 33 -9.38 -0.68 -17.65
CA LYS A 33 -10.50 0.01 -18.27
C LYS A 33 -10.89 1.17 -17.37
N GLY A 34 -10.55 2.39 -17.78
CA GLY A 34 -11.09 3.59 -17.14
C GLY A 34 -12.44 3.97 -17.73
N GLN A 35 -13.44 4.25 -16.88
CA GLN A 35 -14.50 5.17 -17.30
C GLN A 35 -13.96 6.59 -17.19
N GLY A 36 -13.29 7.05 -18.24
CA GLY A 36 -13.05 8.47 -18.44
C GLY A 36 -14.32 9.10 -18.97
N THR A 37 -14.81 10.15 -18.33
CA THR A 37 -15.70 11.10 -18.99
C THR A 37 -14.97 11.59 -20.24
N ASP A 38 -15.52 11.28 -21.41
CA ASP A 38 -15.11 11.79 -22.72
C ASP A 38 -14.56 13.21 -22.58
N SER A 39 -13.26 13.37 -22.82
CA SER A 39 -12.44 14.53 -23.23
C SER A 39 -12.87 15.98 -22.97
N ILE A 40 -13.79 16.29 -22.05
CA ILE A 40 -14.35 17.65 -21.86
C ILE A 40 -13.89 18.28 -20.53
N PHE A 41 -13.47 17.49 -19.55
CA PHE A 41 -13.05 17.99 -18.23
C PHE A 41 -11.76 17.30 -17.75
N PRO A 42 -10.58 17.93 -17.92
CA PRO A 42 -9.30 17.39 -17.46
C PRO A 42 -9.16 17.39 -15.91
N ASP A 43 -10.10 18.04 -15.21
CA ASP A 43 -10.07 18.24 -13.75
C ASP A 43 -11.04 17.30 -12.98
N LEU A 44 -11.74 16.39 -13.66
CA LEU A 44 -12.61 15.44 -12.98
C LEU A 44 -11.86 14.13 -12.70
N PRO A 45 -11.81 13.66 -11.43
CA PRO A 45 -11.19 12.40 -11.11
C PRO A 45 -11.89 11.28 -11.88
N PHE A 46 -11.12 10.36 -12.46
CA PHE A 46 -11.67 9.18 -13.12
C PHE A 46 -12.69 8.51 -12.20
N SER A 47 -13.94 8.38 -12.66
CA SER A 47 -15.04 7.96 -11.80
C SER A 47 -14.85 6.54 -11.28
N ARG A 48 -14.13 5.70 -12.05
CA ARG A 48 -13.65 4.38 -11.62
C ARG A 48 -12.71 3.78 -12.66
N LEU A 49 -11.56 3.25 -12.21
CA LEU A 49 -10.68 2.39 -12.99
C LEU A 49 -10.98 0.93 -12.64
N GLU A 50 -11.16 0.09 -13.67
CA GLU A 50 -11.41 -1.34 -13.55
C GLU A 50 -10.22 -2.13 -14.09
N VAL A 51 -9.57 -2.92 -13.23
CA VAL A 51 -8.46 -3.81 -13.61
C VAL A 51 -9.04 -5.14 -14.05
N GLN A 52 -8.90 -5.46 -15.33
CA GLN A 52 -9.45 -6.65 -15.97
C GLN A 52 -8.35 -7.60 -16.43
N VAL A 53 -8.58 -8.90 -16.26
CA VAL A 53 -7.66 -9.96 -16.68
C VAL A 53 -8.40 -10.99 -17.52
N PRO A 54 -7.72 -11.79 -18.36
CA PRO A 54 -8.35 -12.89 -19.07
C PRO A 54 -8.95 -13.90 -18.08
N SER A 55 -10.13 -14.44 -18.42
CA SER A 55 -10.88 -15.37 -17.56
C SER A 55 -10.05 -16.58 -17.10
N SER A 56 -9.09 -17.01 -17.91
CA SER A 56 -8.16 -18.10 -17.62
C SER A 56 -7.20 -17.82 -16.45
N GLU A 57 -6.87 -16.55 -16.20
CA GLU A 57 -5.92 -16.14 -15.15
C GLU A 57 -6.64 -15.45 -13.96
N VAL A 58 -7.98 -15.45 -13.90
CA VAL A 58 -8.74 -14.69 -12.89
C VAL A 58 -8.43 -15.13 -11.47
N GLU A 59 -8.43 -16.43 -11.20
CA GLU A 59 -8.17 -16.93 -9.84
C GLU A 59 -6.75 -16.55 -9.39
N LYS A 60 -5.77 -16.75 -10.28
CA LYS A 60 -4.38 -16.38 -10.03
C LYS A 60 -4.23 -14.87 -9.84
N ALA A 61 -4.80 -14.06 -10.72
CA ALA A 61 -4.69 -12.62 -10.64
C ALA A 61 -5.42 -12.04 -9.43
N LYS A 62 -6.57 -12.61 -9.02
CA LYS A 62 -7.24 -12.25 -7.77
C LYS A 62 -6.38 -12.57 -6.57
N ALA A 63 -5.79 -13.76 -6.49
CA ALA A 63 -4.90 -14.13 -5.40
C ALA A 63 -3.67 -13.20 -5.32
N LEU A 64 -3.10 -12.82 -6.47
CA LEU A 64 -1.97 -11.89 -6.51
C LEU A 64 -2.39 -10.45 -6.19
N ALA A 65 -3.60 -10.03 -6.57
CA ALA A 65 -4.13 -8.72 -6.19
C ALA A 65 -4.39 -8.66 -4.68
N ASP A 66 -4.99 -9.70 -4.11
CA ASP A 66 -5.21 -9.82 -2.67
C ASP A 66 -3.88 -9.78 -1.90
N ASP A 67 -2.88 -10.54 -2.36
CA ASP A 67 -1.49 -10.50 -1.86
C ASP A 67 -0.83 -9.11 -2.02
N PHE A 68 -1.19 -8.36 -3.06
CA PHE A 68 -0.65 -7.02 -3.29
C PHE A 68 -1.18 -5.99 -2.29
N PHE A 69 -2.45 -6.12 -1.86
CA PHE A 69 -3.07 -5.27 -0.85
C PHE A 69 -3.00 -5.86 0.56
N ASN A 70 -2.37 -7.01 0.73
CA ASN A 70 -2.15 -7.60 2.04
C ASN A 70 -0.90 -6.95 2.67
N TRP A 71 -1.11 -5.93 3.50
CA TRP A 71 -0.07 -5.25 4.25
C TRP A 71 0.00 -5.82 5.67
N GLU A 72 1.23 -6.07 6.14
CA GLU A 72 1.50 -6.55 7.50
C GLU A 72 2.39 -5.55 8.23
N THR A 73 2.01 -5.22 9.46
CA THR A 73 2.85 -4.42 10.36
C THR A 73 4.07 -5.24 10.79
N VAL A 74 5.25 -4.73 10.44
CA VAL A 74 6.53 -5.40 10.73
C VAL A 74 7.30 -4.75 11.87
N CYS A 75 7.05 -3.47 12.14
CA CYS A 75 7.65 -2.73 13.22
C CYS A 75 6.66 -1.69 13.77
N LEU A 76 6.78 -1.40 15.05
CA LEU A 76 6.13 -0.31 15.72
C LEU A 76 7.26 0.61 16.19
N CYS A 77 7.40 1.76 15.55
CA CYS A 77 8.44 2.72 15.88
C CYS A 77 7.92 3.68 16.96
N GLU A 78 8.78 4.04 17.90
CA GLU A 78 8.44 4.98 18.99
C GLU A 78 8.53 6.45 18.55
N SER A 79 9.09 6.70 17.35
CA SER A 79 9.30 8.05 16.82
C SER A 79 9.10 8.13 15.31
N THR A 80 8.55 9.25 14.83
CA THR A 80 8.34 9.52 13.40
C THR A 80 9.65 9.49 12.62
N GLU A 81 10.72 10.05 13.21
CA GLU A 81 12.06 10.05 12.60
C GLU A 81 12.59 8.64 12.39
N GLU A 82 12.39 7.75 13.36
CA GLU A 82 12.78 6.33 13.27
C GLU A 82 11.94 5.59 12.22
N ALA A 83 10.63 5.81 12.21
CA ALA A 83 9.73 5.19 11.23
C ALA A 83 10.09 5.61 9.80
N LEU A 84 10.41 6.89 9.59
CA LEU A 84 10.84 7.43 8.29
C LEU A 84 12.23 6.93 7.89
N ALA A 85 13.20 6.92 8.80
CA ALA A 85 14.53 6.38 8.53
C ALA A 85 14.47 4.89 8.17
N LEU A 86 13.64 4.13 8.89
CA LEU A 86 13.41 2.72 8.60
C LEU A 86 12.70 2.53 7.25
N LYS A 87 11.72 3.38 6.94
CA LYS A 87 11.05 3.40 5.63
C LYS A 87 12.07 3.61 4.51
N GLU A 88 12.87 4.67 4.58
CA GLU A 88 13.89 4.97 3.56
C GLU A 88 14.92 3.85 3.43
N PHE A 89 15.33 3.26 4.55
CA PHE A 89 16.27 2.13 4.55
C PHE A 89 15.69 0.90 3.83
N LEU A 90 14.46 0.51 4.17
CA LEU A 90 13.77 -0.62 3.56
C LEU A 90 13.45 -0.34 2.08
N GLU A 91 13.05 0.88 1.72
CA GLU A 91 12.85 1.30 0.32
C GLU A 91 14.15 1.27 -0.47
N SER A 92 15.29 1.62 0.15
CA SER A 92 16.62 1.45 -0.45
C SER A 92 16.98 -0.02 -0.73
N GLN A 93 16.46 -0.96 0.08
CA GLN A 93 16.57 -2.39 -0.19
C GLN A 93 15.57 -2.90 -1.25
N GLY A 94 14.77 -2.00 -1.84
CA GLY A 94 13.78 -2.31 -2.85
C GLY A 94 12.45 -2.82 -2.29
N LEU A 95 12.20 -2.67 -0.99
CA LEU A 95 10.94 -3.04 -0.34
C LEU A 95 9.94 -1.89 -0.43
N LYS A 96 8.66 -2.20 -0.58
CA LYS A 96 7.61 -1.19 -0.40
C LYS A 96 7.25 -1.06 1.06
N VAL A 97 7.24 0.18 1.56
CA VAL A 97 6.92 0.46 2.95
C VAL A 97 5.86 1.55 3.02
N TYR A 98 4.85 1.28 3.83
CA TYR A 98 3.81 2.22 4.19
C TYR A 98 3.96 2.54 5.67
N VAL A 99 4.03 3.81 5.99
CA VAL A 99 4.06 4.29 7.38
C VAL A 99 2.80 5.11 7.55
N ASP A 100 1.95 4.66 8.47
CA ASP A 100 0.75 5.39 8.85
C ASP A 100 1.20 6.49 9.82
N LEU A 101 1.54 7.65 9.28
CA LEU A 101 1.85 8.81 10.10
C LEU A 101 0.53 9.37 10.62
N PRO A 102 0.40 9.65 11.93
CA PRO A 102 -0.74 10.41 12.42
C PRO A 102 -0.78 11.73 11.64
N GLU A 103 -1.87 11.98 10.92
CA GLU A 103 -2.08 13.29 10.30
C GLU A 103 -1.99 14.32 11.41
N ASP A 104 -1.10 15.30 11.23
CA ASP A 104 -0.85 16.41 12.15
C ASP A 104 -2.21 16.92 12.63
N GLY A 105 -2.54 16.58 13.88
CA GLY A 105 -3.82 16.92 14.47
C GLY A 105 -3.91 18.43 14.47
N GLU A 106 -4.77 18.97 13.62
CA GLU A 106 -5.23 20.34 13.73
C GLU A 106 -5.65 20.54 15.20
N GLU A 107 -4.96 21.46 15.87
CA GLU A 107 -5.08 21.76 17.30
C GLU A 107 -6.54 22.09 17.63
N THR A 108 -7.34 21.09 18.01
CA THR A 108 -8.67 21.32 18.58
C THR A 108 -8.61 21.05 20.06
N GLY A 109 -8.44 22.14 20.80
CA GLY A 109 -9.27 22.52 21.95
C GLY A 109 -9.41 21.50 23.08
N GLU A 110 -8.87 21.89 24.22
CA GLU A 110 -9.21 21.45 25.57
C GLU A 110 -10.65 20.90 25.69
N ASP A 111 -10.82 19.58 25.85
CA ASP A 111 -12.02 19.02 26.49
C ASP A 111 -11.69 17.69 27.18
N GLU A 112 -11.85 17.69 28.50
CA GLU A 112 -11.54 16.62 29.43
C GLU A 112 -12.38 15.35 29.15
N LEU A 113 -11.72 14.26 28.74
CA LEU A 113 -12.28 12.91 28.80
C LEU A 113 -11.34 11.98 29.58
N PRO A 114 -11.89 11.01 30.33
CA PRO A 114 -11.14 10.27 31.34
C PRO A 114 -10.03 9.43 30.71
N MET A 115 -8.82 9.64 31.22
CA MET A 115 -7.57 8.97 30.86
C MET A 115 -7.78 7.52 30.45
N ARG A 116 -7.78 7.30 29.14
CA ARG A 116 -7.49 6.02 28.52
C ARG A 116 -5.99 6.08 28.26
N ASP A 117 -5.21 5.25 28.94
CA ASP A 117 -3.76 5.16 28.83
C ASP A 117 -3.26 5.55 27.44
N VAL A 118 -2.66 6.73 27.34
CA VAL A 118 -1.89 7.16 26.17
C VAL A 118 -0.57 6.39 26.24
N ILE A 119 -0.64 5.10 25.89
CA ILE A 119 0.53 4.28 25.64
C ILE A 119 1.13 4.85 24.36
N GLY A 120 2.39 5.30 24.44
CA GLY A 120 3.10 6.08 23.42
C GLY A 120 2.69 5.76 21.98
N GLU A 121 2.48 6.81 21.20
CA GLU A 121 2.07 6.79 19.80
C GLU A 121 3.04 5.94 18.97
N ASN A 122 2.78 4.63 18.93
CA ASN A 122 3.60 3.68 18.20
C ASN A 122 3.21 3.76 16.73
N ILE A 123 4.12 4.27 15.91
CA ILE A 123 3.87 4.48 14.48
C ILE A 123 4.04 3.14 13.76
N PRO A 124 2.98 2.61 13.13
CA PRO A 124 3.04 1.31 12.50
C PRO A 124 3.74 1.40 11.14
N VAL A 125 4.84 0.66 11.01
CA VAL A 125 5.54 0.44 9.75
C VAL A 125 5.02 -0.84 9.12
N GLN A 126 4.34 -0.68 7.99
CA GLN A 126 3.68 -1.73 7.25
C GLN A 126 4.42 -2.02 5.95
N VAL A 127 4.49 -3.29 5.58
CA VAL A 127 5.03 -3.73 4.29
C VAL A 127 4.09 -4.77 3.69
N PRO A 128 4.16 -5.05 2.39
CA PRO A 128 3.44 -6.19 1.82
C PRO A 128 3.78 -7.47 2.60
N ALA A 129 2.79 -8.23 3.04
CA ALA A 129 2.97 -9.38 3.93
C ALA A 129 3.96 -10.43 3.35
N ARG A 130 4.00 -10.57 2.02
CA ARG A 130 4.99 -11.41 1.32
C ARG A 130 6.45 -11.00 1.58
N GLU A 131 6.67 -9.73 1.91
CA GLU A 131 7.97 -9.14 2.18
C GLU A 131 8.23 -8.98 3.68
N ALA A 132 7.24 -9.26 4.54
CA ALA A 132 7.35 -9.09 5.98
C ALA A 132 8.52 -9.87 6.59
N GLY A 133 8.80 -11.07 6.07
CA GLY A 133 9.98 -11.85 6.49
C GLY A 133 11.29 -11.11 6.22
N LYS A 134 11.49 -10.62 4.98
CA LYS A 134 12.69 -9.87 4.59
C LYS A 134 12.79 -8.53 5.32
N ALA A 135 11.68 -7.82 5.45
CA ALA A 135 11.61 -6.56 6.16
C ALA A 135 12.04 -6.74 7.63
N ARG A 136 11.55 -7.79 8.32
CA ARG A 136 11.97 -8.10 9.70
C ARG A 136 13.47 -8.42 9.82
N GLU A 137 14.07 -9.06 8.81
CA GLU A 137 15.52 -9.29 8.79
C GLU A 137 16.30 -7.97 8.66
N TRP A 138 15.87 -7.08 7.75
CA TRP A 138 16.46 -5.76 7.58
C TRP A 138 16.28 -4.86 8.81
N ILE A 139 15.08 -4.87 9.42
CA ILE A 139 14.79 -4.16 10.67
C ILE A 139 15.76 -4.59 11.78
N ARG A 140 16.00 -5.90 11.92
CA ARG A 140 17.00 -6.40 12.88
C ARG A 140 18.41 -5.90 12.58
N LEU A 141 18.80 -5.75 11.32
CA LEU A 141 20.12 -5.20 10.96
C LEU A 141 20.20 -3.69 11.23
N PHE A 142 19.12 -2.97 10.97
CA PHE A 142 18.99 -1.53 11.22
C PHE A 142 19.22 -1.22 12.70
N PHE A 143 18.44 -1.83 13.60
CA PHE A 143 18.56 -1.61 15.05
C PHE A 143 19.80 -2.24 15.70
N LYS A 144 20.45 -3.21 15.05
CA LYS A 144 21.66 -3.86 15.58
C LYS A 144 22.95 -3.14 15.21
N SER A 145 22.89 -2.13 14.35
CA SER A 145 24.07 -1.36 13.94
C SER A 145 24.43 -0.26 14.96
N GLU A 146 23.70 -0.15 16.07
CA GLU A 146 23.90 0.83 17.16
C GLU A 146 24.64 0.26 18.40
N ASP A 147 25.41 -0.82 18.28
CA ASP A 147 26.26 -1.37 19.36
C ASP A 147 27.76 -1.09 19.12
#